data_AF-A0A9N9NXW1-F1
#
_entry.id   AF-A0A9N9NXW1-F1
#
_cell.length_a   1.000
_cell.length_b   1.000
_cell.length_c   1.000
_cell.angle_alpha   90.00
_cell.angle_beta   90.00
_cell.angle_gamma   90.00
#
_symmetry.space_group_name_H-M   'P 1'
#
loop_
_entity.id
_entity.type
_entity.pdbx_description
1 polymer ?
#
loop_
_entity_poly.entity_id
_entity_poly.type
_entity_poly.pdbx_seq_one_letter_code
_entity_poly.pdbx_strand_id
1 'polypeptide(L)'
;KEQKLALFKGLKVAQFGWFMKLHLGNWPVIYVNFKDLCDKSWELMLNSIKERISDIYKEHRYMIDNKNLHIEDESLFKNILNETIDEPHLINAISRQASFLSGLNNVVHYPMHELPGIYGRAEYSDMFGFTEAEVKLLLSKNNQNLELDNLRTQYNGYQTIDKQWMSTEAKLVIPNKEVAEQWKEWIIDFIGVTLAMFHGDDYQVVSNREAGNGRPDVRIIPINQKSDTCIIFEFKLAKSENRDEMKISAKNGLNQIADKNYRSNTANHIETIVEVAIAFCKKSTFVSAQLLRRKKGGKKGKLSTNAWEIYSSEES
;
A
#
# COMPACT_ATOMS: atom_id res chain seq x y z
N LYS A 1 -26.84 -5.88 -10.84
CA LYS A 1 -26.51 -4.77 -9.90
C LYS A 1 -26.79 -5.15 -8.44
N GLU A 2 -27.93 -5.75 -8.10
CA GLU A 2 -28.30 -6.13 -6.72
C GLU A 2 -27.31 -7.07 -6.00
N GLN A 3 -26.77 -8.11 -6.67
CA GLN A 3 -25.74 -8.98 -6.07
C GLN A 3 -24.44 -8.23 -5.71
N LYS A 4 -24.08 -7.17 -6.45
CA LYS A 4 -22.86 -6.39 -6.17
C LYS A 4 -23.03 -5.41 -5.01
N LEU A 5 -24.25 -4.93 -4.75
CA LEU A 5 -24.56 -4.09 -3.59
C LEU A 5 -24.32 -4.82 -2.26
N ALA A 6 -24.55 -6.13 -2.23
CA ALA A 6 -24.29 -6.97 -1.07
C ALA A 6 -22.80 -6.97 -0.65
N LEU A 7 -21.87 -6.80 -1.60
CA LEU A 7 -20.42 -6.72 -1.32
C LEU A 7 -20.04 -5.48 -0.51
N PHE A 8 -20.87 -4.43 -0.55
CA PHE A 8 -20.63 -3.19 0.18
C PHE A 8 -21.38 -3.14 1.52
N LYS A 9 -22.12 -4.19 1.88
CA LYS A 9 -22.89 -4.26 3.13
C LYS A 9 -21.95 -4.13 4.33
N GLY A 10 -22.24 -3.17 5.21
CA GLY A 10 -21.42 -2.87 6.40
C GLY A 10 -20.28 -1.88 6.17
N LEU A 11 -20.01 -1.47 4.93
CA LEU A 11 -19.05 -0.40 4.63
C LEU A 11 -19.73 0.97 4.75
N LYS A 12 -18.96 2.01 5.11
CA LYS A 12 -19.47 3.39 5.22
C LYS A 12 -20.15 3.87 3.94
N VAL A 13 -19.64 3.48 2.77
CA VAL A 13 -20.20 3.88 1.46
C VAL A 13 -21.64 3.36 1.25
N ALA A 14 -22.00 2.23 1.85
CA ALA A 14 -23.35 1.68 1.74
C ALA A 14 -24.41 2.50 2.50
N GLN A 15 -23.99 3.41 3.38
CA GLN A 15 -24.88 4.37 4.02
C GLN A 15 -25.32 5.48 3.05
N PHE A 16 -24.58 5.69 1.95
CA PHE A 16 -24.89 6.68 0.91
C PHE A 16 -25.60 6.02 -0.28
N GLY A 17 -26.84 5.60 -0.07
CA GLY A 17 -27.63 4.87 -1.07
C GLY A 17 -27.79 5.61 -2.41
N TRP A 18 -27.89 6.95 -2.38
CA TRP A 18 -27.94 7.78 -3.59
C TRP A 18 -26.65 7.66 -4.41
N PHE A 19 -25.49 7.72 -3.76
CA PHE A 19 -24.18 7.65 -4.39
C PHE A 19 -23.98 6.27 -5.02
N MET A 20 -24.25 5.20 -4.28
CA MET A 20 -24.19 3.83 -4.79
C MET A 20 -25.13 3.62 -5.98
N LYS A 21 -26.34 4.18 -5.96
CA LYS A 21 -27.28 4.09 -7.08
C LYS A 21 -26.77 4.82 -8.32
N LEU A 22 -26.19 5.99 -8.14
CA LEU A 22 -25.70 6.87 -9.21
C LEU A 22 -24.37 6.43 -9.81
N HIS A 23 -23.52 5.74 -9.06
CA HIS A 23 -22.11 5.57 -9.42
C HIS A 23 -21.63 4.10 -9.47
N LEU A 24 -22.34 3.16 -8.83
CA LEU A 24 -21.90 1.76 -8.79
C LEU A 24 -21.87 1.12 -10.18
N GLY A 25 -20.66 0.73 -10.60
CA GLY A 25 -20.43 0.02 -11.86
C GLY A 25 -20.52 0.92 -13.10
N ASN A 26 -20.39 2.24 -12.93
CA ASN A 26 -20.43 3.20 -14.04
C ASN A 26 -19.06 3.49 -14.65
N TRP A 27 -17.96 3.08 -14.00
CA TRP A 27 -16.62 3.24 -14.55
C TRP A 27 -15.96 1.88 -14.79
N PRO A 28 -15.25 1.73 -15.92
CA PRO A 28 -14.42 0.56 -16.17
C PRO A 28 -13.32 0.50 -15.11
N VAL A 29 -13.15 -0.66 -14.49
CA VAL A 29 -12.03 -0.94 -13.58
C VAL A 29 -11.08 -1.84 -14.32
N ILE A 30 -9.88 -1.33 -14.63
CA ILE A 30 -8.80 -2.12 -15.19
C ILE A 30 -8.02 -2.69 -14.01
N TYR A 31 -7.96 -4.02 -13.90
CA TYR A 31 -7.18 -4.71 -12.89
C TYR A 31 -5.87 -5.20 -13.51
N VAL A 32 -4.74 -4.78 -12.95
CA VAL A 32 -3.41 -5.22 -13.38
C VAL A 32 -2.61 -5.63 -12.16
N ASN A 33 -1.94 -6.77 -12.27
CA ASN A 33 -0.99 -7.25 -11.27
C ASN A 33 0.37 -7.40 -11.95
N PHE A 34 1.46 -7.24 -11.21
CA PHE A 34 2.83 -7.50 -11.68
C PHE A 34 3.63 -8.36 -10.69
N LYS A 35 3.02 -8.79 -9.58
CA LYS A 35 3.70 -9.47 -8.47
C LYS A 35 4.34 -10.81 -8.84
N ASP A 36 3.87 -11.43 -9.91
CA ASP A 36 4.34 -12.70 -10.44
C ASP A 36 5.42 -12.55 -11.51
N LEU A 37 5.71 -11.32 -11.95
CA LEU A 37 6.79 -11.06 -12.90
C LEU A 37 8.14 -11.04 -12.16
N CYS A 38 9.01 -11.98 -12.50
CA CYS A 38 10.35 -12.14 -11.93
C CYS A 38 11.31 -12.66 -13.00
N ASP A 39 11.70 -11.77 -13.91
CA ASP A 39 12.59 -12.11 -15.02
C ASP A 39 14.07 -11.82 -14.72
N LYS A 40 14.95 -12.53 -15.43
CA LYS A 40 16.40 -12.54 -15.19
C LYS A 40 17.13 -11.37 -15.86
N SER A 41 16.45 -10.58 -16.70
CA SER A 41 16.99 -9.38 -17.35
C SER A 41 15.89 -8.35 -17.59
N TRP A 42 16.31 -7.09 -17.82
CA TRP A 42 15.37 -6.01 -18.18
C TRP A 42 14.63 -6.30 -19.48
N GLU A 43 15.32 -6.83 -20.50
CA GLU A 43 14.71 -7.17 -21.79
C GLU A 43 13.61 -8.22 -21.65
N LEU A 44 13.83 -9.25 -20.84
CA LEU A 44 12.83 -10.28 -20.55
C LEU A 44 11.67 -9.70 -19.73
N MET A 45 11.98 -8.89 -18.70
CA MET A 45 10.97 -8.20 -17.90
C MET A 45 10.07 -7.31 -18.77
N LEU A 46 10.66 -6.57 -19.71
CA LEU A 46 9.93 -5.70 -20.62
C LEU A 46 8.99 -6.51 -21.52
N ASN A 47 9.42 -7.67 -22.02
CA ASN A 47 8.56 -8.56 -22.79
C ASN A 47 7.39 -9.08 -21.95
N SER A 48 7.64 -9.48 -20.71
CA SER A 48 6.59 -9.91 -19.78
C SER A 48 5.60 -8.79 -19.43
N ILE A 49 6.07 -7.54 -19.34
CA ILE A 49 5.20 -6.36 -19.18
C ILE A 49 4.34 -6.13 -20.44
N LYS A 50 4.92 -6.26 -21.64
CA LYS A 50 4.18 -6.15 -22.90
C LYS A 50 3.11 -7.22 -23.02
N GLU A 51 3.42 -8.47 -22.69
CA GLU A 51 2.46 -9.58 -22.65
C GLU A 51 1.33 -9.29 -21.66
N ARG A 52 1.67 -8.86 -20.43
CA ARG A 52 0.68 -8.50 -19.40
C ARG A 52 -0.26 -7.39 -19.88
N ILE A 53 0.27 -6.37 -20.55
CA ILE A 53 -0.52 -5.27 -21.07
C ILE A 53 -1.38 -5.73 -22.27
N SER A 54 -0.83 -6.57 -23.14
CA SER A 54 -1.55 -7.19 -24.26
C SER A 54 -2.76 -7.98 -23.78
N ASP A 55 -2.62 -8.75 -22.69
CA ASP A 55 -3.74 -9.52 -22.10
C ASP A 55 -4.90 -8.64 -21.65
N ILE A 56 -4.61 -7.49 -21.04
CA ILE A 56 -5.65 -6.51 -20.67
C ILE A 56 -6.35 -5.99 -21.94
N TYR A 57 -5.61 -5.73 -23.01
CA TYR A 57 -6.17 -5.28 -24.29
C TYR A 57 -7.01 -6.36 -24.98
N LYS A 58 -6.64 -7.64 -24.85
CA LYS A 58 -7.42 -8.78 -25.40
C LYS A 58 -8.84 -8.81 -24.84
N GLU A 59 -9.04 -8.47 -23.56
CA GLU A 59 -10.37 -8.39 -22.94
C GLU A 59 -11.30 -7.38 -23.64
N HIS A 60 -10.70 -6.38 -24.31
CA HIS A 60 -11.41 -5.28 -24.96
C HIS A 60 -11.30 -5.28 -26.49
N ARG A 61 -10.94 -6.42 -27.11
CA ARG A 61 -10.76 -6.57 -28.56
C ARG A 61 -12.00 -6.14 -29.37
N TYR A 62 -13.19 -6.29 -28.80
CA TYR A 62 -14.47 -5.88 -29.41
C TYR A 62 -14.51 -4.40 -29.85
N MET A 63 -13.63 -3.55 -29.29
CA MET A 63 -13.54 -2.13 -29.67
C MET A 63 -13.01 -1.93 -31.09
N ILE A 64 -12.07 -2.77 -31.53
CA ILE A 64 -11.57 -2.77 -32.92
C ILE A 64 -12.62 -3.41 -33.84
N ASP A 65 -13.17 -4.56 -33.43
CA ASP A 65 -14.09 -5.34 -34.27
C ASP A 65 -15.35 -4.53 -34.66
N ASN A 66 -15.79 -3.64 -33.77
CA ASN A 66 -16.96 -2.77 -33.99
C ASN A 66 -16.62 -1.44 -34.70
N LYS A 67 -15.36 -1.20 -35.10
CA LYS A 67 -14.88 0.06 -35.72
C LYS A 67 -15.20 1.32 -34.91
N ASN A 68 -15.13 1.21 -33.58
CA ASN A 68 -15.44 2.32 -32.67
C ASN A 68 -14.21 3.18 -32.32
N LEU A 69 -13.08 2.98 -32.99
CA LEU A 69 -11.83 3.68 -32.76
C LEU A 69 -11.40 4.48 -33.99
N HIS A 70 -10.70 5.60 -33.75
CA HIS A 70 -10.02 6.32 -34.82
C HIS A 70 -8.87 5.47 -35.40
N ILE A 71 -8.51 5.69 -36.66
CA ILE A 71 -7.52 4.87 -37.40
C ILE A 71 -6.17 4.77 -36.65
N GLU A 72 -5.72 5.87 -36.06
CA GLU A 72 -4.47 5.93 -35.29
C GLU A 72 -4.54 5.11 -33.99
N ASP A 73 -5.68 5.16 -33.31
CA ASP A 73 -5.93 4.39 -32.09
C ASP A 73 -6.08 2.91 -32.39
N GLU A 74 -6.70 2.56 -33.52
CA GLU A 74 -6.81 1.18 -34.01
C GLU A 74 -5.42 0.59 -34.29
N SER A 75 -4.53 1.37 -34.93
CA SER A 75 -3.15 0.96 -35.20
C SER A 75 -2.38 0.69 -33.90
N LEU A 76 -2.46 1.61 -32.93
CA LEU A 76 -1.83 1.43 -31.64
C LEU A 76 -2.39 0.21 -30.89
N PHE A 77 -3.71 0.05 -30.86
CA PHE A 77 -4.36 -1.07 -30.19
C PHE A 77 -3.89 -2.41 -30.78
N LYS A 78 -3.75 -2.50 -32.11
CA LYS A 78 -3.19 -3.68 -32.78
C LYS A 78 -1.72 -3.91 -32.41
N ASN A 79 -0.90 -2.86 -32.33
CA ASN A 79 0.50 -2.99 -31.94
C ASN A 79 0.66 -3.50 -30.50
N ILE A 80 -0.25 -3.11 -29.60
CA ILE A 80 -0.29 -3.62 -28.22
C ILE A 80 -0.68 -5.09 -28.20
N LEU A 81 -1.75 -5.46 -28.92
CA LEU A 81 -2.19 -6.86 -29.02
C LEU A 81 -1.12 -7.79 -29.61
N ASN A 82 -0.31 -7.27 -30.54
CA ASN A 82 0.76 -8.02 -31.17
C ASN A 82 2.09 -7.92 -30.42
N GLU A 83 2.13 -7.24 -29.27
CA GLU A 83 3.32 -7.05 -28.44
C GLU A 83 4.49 -6.34 -29.17
N THR A 84 4.19 -5.66 -30.27
CA THR A 84 5.16 -4.94 -31.12
C THR A 84 5.27 -3.46 -30.79
N ILE A 85 4.59 -3.01 -29.73
CA ILE A 85 4.65 -1.63 -29.27
C ILE A 85 6.06 -1.28 -28.76
N ASP A 86 6.50 -0.05 -29.04
CA ASP A 86 7.74 0.50 -28.51
C ASP A 86 7.59 0.94 -27.04
N GLU A 87 8.72 1.16 -26.36
CA GLU A 87 8.71 1.55 -24.94
C GLU A 87 8.01 2.90 -24.68
N PRO A 88 8.24 3.98 -25.47
CA PRO A 88 7.54 5.25 -25.25
C PRO A 88 6.02 5.14 -25.27
N HIS A 89 5.47 4.36 -26.20
CA HIS A 89 4.02 4.18 -26.29
C HIS A 89 3.50 3.18 -25.24
N LEU A 90 4.31 2.20 -24.80
CA LEU A 90 3.96 1.24 -23.76
C LEU A 90 3.62 1.91 -22.43
N ILE A 91 4.38 2.95 -22.03
CA ILE A 91 4.17 3.72 -20.80
C ILE A 91 2.73 4.26 -20.70
N ASN A 92 2.13 4.59 -21.84
CA ASN A 92 0.80 5.20 -21.92
C ASN A 92 -0.32 4.19 -22.25
N ALA A 93 0.00 2.91 -22.42
CA ALA A 93 -0.97 1.90 -22.88
C ALA A 93 -2.17 1.79 -21.93
N ILE A 94 -1.96 1.60 -20.63
CA ILE A 94 -3.06 1.44 -19.67
C ILE A 94 -3.96 2.70 -19.64
N SER A 95 -3.37 3.89 -19.69
CA SER A 95 -4.11 5.16 -19.72
C SER A 95 -4.95 5.30 -20.99
N ARG A 96 -4.40 4.92 -22.15
CA ARG A 96 -5.15 4.93 -23.41
C ARG A 96 -6.29 3.92 -23.40
N GLN A 97 -6.09 2.75 -22.82
CA GLN A 97 -7.16 1.78 -22.64
C GLN A 97 -8.30 2.33 -21.76
N ALA A 98 -7.96 3.02 -20.66
CA ALA A 98 -8.97 3.69 -19.84
C ALA A 98 -9.74 4.78 -20.62
N SER A 99 -9.04 5.52 -21.49
CA SER A 99 -9.67 6.50 -22.39
C SER A 99 -10.68 5.85 -23.34
N PHE A 100 -10.28 4.76 -24.01
CA PHE A 100 -11.13 3.98 -24.90
C PHE A 100 -12.42 3.49 -24.21
N LEU A 101 -12.31 3.04 -22.96
CA LEU A 101 -13.44 2.49 -22.21
C LEU A 101 -14.35 3.54 -21.56
N SER A 102 -13.87 4.77 -21.38
CA SER A 102 -14.60 5.82 -20.68
C SER A 102 -15.35 6.78 -21.61
N GLY A 103 -15.13 6.71 -22.93
CA GLY A 103 -15.68 7.69 -23.88
C GLY A 103 -15.16 9.12 -23.67
N LEU A 104 -14.11 9.27 -22.84
CA LEU A 104 -13.54 10.57 -22.48
C LEU A 104 -12.43 10.94 -23.46
N ASN A 105 -12.82 11.49 -24.61
CA ASN A 105 -11.91 12.16 -25.55
C ASN A 105 -11.23 13.43 -25.01
N ASN A 106 -11.20 13.66 -23.69
CA ASN A 106 -10.67 14.87 -23.06
C ASN A 106 -9.94 14.60 -21.75
N VAL A 107 -9.26 13.45 -21.62
CA VAL A 107 -8.29 13.30 -20.52
C VAL A 107 -6.97 13.92 -20.98
N VAL A 108 -6.77 15.19 -20.63
CA VAL A 108 -5.45 15.83 -20.71
C VAL A 108 -4.60 15.25 -19.58
N HIS A 109 -3.48 14.63 -19.94
CA HIS A 109 -2.48 14.13 -19.02
C HIS A 109 -1.44 15.22 -18.78
N TYR A 110 -1.19 15.57 -17.51
CA TYR A 110 -0.03 16.37 -17.11
C TYR A 110 0.94 15.44 -16.39
N PRO A 111 2.01 14.96 -17.05
CA PRO A 111 3.02 14.15 -16.38
C PRO A 111 3.70 14.99 -15.30
N MET A 112 3.76 14.48 -14.06
CA MET A 112 4.47 15.16 -12.95
C MET A 112 5.97 15.39 -13.22
N HIS A 113 6.52 14.76 -14.25
CA HIS A 113 7.94 14.75 -14.61
C HIS A 113 8.24 15.49 -15.93
N GLU A 114 7.25 16.09 -16.59
CA GLU A 114 7.50 16.81 -17.84
C GLU A 114 8.29 18.10 -17.56
N LEU A 115 9.51 18.16 -18.10
CA LEU A 115 10.36 19.34 -18.03
C LEU A 115 9.69 20.50 -18.79
N PRO A 116 9.57 21.69 -18.20
CA PRO A 116 9.10 22.83 -18.95
C PRO A 116 10.21 23.34 -19.89
N GLY A 117 9.78 23.81 -21.07
CA GLY A 117 10.64 24.60 -21.95
C GLY A 117 11.19 25.88 -21.28
N ILE A 118 12.04 26.58 -22.02
CA ILE A 118 13.05 27.58 -21.63
C ILE A 118 12.58 28.75 -20.71
N TYR A 119 11.30 28.84 -20.30
CA TYR A 119 10.74 29.98 -19.56
C TYR A 119 9.92 29.72 -18.27
N GLY A 120 9.88 28.52 -17.67
CA GLY A 120 9.36 28.42 -16.27
C GLY A 120 8.71 27.10 -15.87
N ARG A 121 8.65 26.84 -14.54
CA ARG A 121 8.18 25.59 -13.90
C ARG A 121 6.90 24.97 -14.51
N ALA A 122 6.83 23.64 -14.49
CA ALA A 122 5.67 22.87 -14.97
C ALA A 122 4.44 23.13 -14.09
N GLU A 123 3.30 23.44 -14.73
CA GLU A 123 2.07 24.01 -14.17
C GLU A 123 1.45 23.22 -13.00
N TYR A 124 1.79 21.94 -12.85
CA TYR A 124 1.26 21.04 -11.81
C TYR A 124 2.36 20.30 -11.01
N SER A 125 3.63 20.66 -11.22
CA SER A 125 4.77 20.03 -10.52
C SER A 125 4.80 20.31 -9.00
N ASP A 126 4.02 21.29 -8.57
CA ASP A 126 3.92 21.80 -7.20
C ASP A 126 2.55 21.51 -6.54
N MET A 127 1.65 20.77 -7.20
CA MET A 127 0.28 20.51 -6.72
C MET A 127 0.08 19.05 -6.26
N PHE A 128 0.20 18.78 -4.96
CA PHE A 128 -0.30 17.55 -4.33
C PHE A 128 -1.38 17.86 -3.26
N GLY A 129 -2.65 17.82 -3.69
CA GLY A 129 -3.81 18.09 -2.84
C GLY A 129 -4.27 19.57 -2.85
N PHE A 130 -5.51 19.81 -2.42
CA PHE A 130 -6.06 21.15 -2.20
C PHE A 130 -5.34 21.86 -1.03
N THR A 131 -5.74 23.08 -0.71
CA THR A 131 -5.49 23.78 0.55
C THR A 131 -6.72 23.68 1.46
N GLU A 132 -6.56 23.94 2.76
CA GLU A 132 -7.70 23.96 3.68
C GLU A 132 -8.80 24.96 3.26
N ALA A 133 -8.41 26.08 2.66
CA ALA A 133 -9.34 27.09 2.14
C ALA A 133 -10.18 26.55 0.97
N GLU A 134 -9.57 25.79 0.06
CA GLU A 134 -10.26 25.17 -1.07
C GLU A 134 -11.20 24.05 -0.61
N VAL A 135 -10.83 23.26 0.40
CA VAL A 135 -11.75 22.29 0.99
C VAL A 135 -12.95 22.96 1.65
N LYS A 136 -12.73 24.06 2.40
CA LYS A 136 -13.83 24.87 2.97
C LYS A 136 -14.75 25.42 1.87
N LEU A 137 -14.18 25.90 0.76
CA LEU A 137 -14.95 26.39 -0.38
C LEU A 137 -15.79 25.27 -1.03
N LEU A 138 -15.22 24.07 -1.20
CA LEU A 138 -15.93 22.93 -1.77
C LEU A 138 -17.05 22.42 -0.85
N LEU A 139 -16.83 22.41 0.47
CA LEU A 139 -17.87 22.03 1.45
C LEU A 139 -19.03 23.02 1.47
N SER A 140 -18.73 24.33 1.43
CA SER A 140 -19.75 25.38 1.40
C SER A 140 -20.55 25.38 0.09
N LYS A 141 -19.93 25.03 -1.06
CA LYS A 141 -20.66 24.91 -2.34
C LYS A 141 -21.58 23.69 -2.41
N ASN A 142 -21.28 22.62 -1.68
CA ASN A 142 -22.02 21.36 -1.76
C ASN A 142 -22.99 21.13 -0.58
N ASN A 143 -23.22 22.13 0.28
CA ASN A 143 -24.11 22.05 1.46
C ASN A 143 -23.86 20.82 2.36
N GLN A 144 -22.61 20.33 2.40
CA GLN A 144 -22.26 19.18 3.23
C GLN A 144 -21.69 19.66 4.56
N ASN A 145 -22.37 19.31 5.65
CA ASN A 145 -21.93 19.62 7.00
C ASN A 145 -21.02 18.50 7.53
N LEU A 146 -19.85 18.36 6.91
CA LEU A 146 -18.81 17.43 7.35
C LEU A 146 -17.80 18.17 8.22
N GLU A 147 -17.45 17.59 9.39
CA GLU A 147 -16.38 18.14 10.21
C GLU A 147 -15.03 18.06 9.49
N LEU A 148 -14.38 19.22 9.39
CA LEU A 148 -13.05 19.37 8.78
C LEU A 148 -12.01 18.44 9.40
N ASP A 149 -12.08 18.19 10.71
CA ASP A 149 -11.14 17.31 11.41
C ASP A 149 -11.24 15.86 10.94
N ASN A 150 -12.44 15.38 10.58
CA ASN A 150 -12.61 14.06 9.98
C ASN A 150 -12.07 14.01 8.54
N LEU A 151 -12.27 15.07 7.74
CA LEU A 151 -11.76 15.16 6.37
C LEU A 151 -10.23 15.29 6.31
N ARG A 152 -9.62 15.99 7.27
CA ARG A 152 -8.17 16.10 7.44
C ARG A 152 -7.49 14.74 7.59
N THR A 153 -8.18 13.74 8.16
CA THR A 153 -7.63 12.37 8.24
C THR A 153 -7.61 11.64 6.90
N GLN A 154 -8.39 12.10 5.91
CA GLN A 154 -8.59 11.43 4.62
C GLN A 154 -7.85 12.11 3.48
N TYR A 155 -7.71 13.43 3.52
CA TYR A 155 -7.11 14.22 2.47
C TYR A 155 -6.04 15.13 3.11
N ASN A 156 -4.78 14.77 2.86
CA ASN A 156 -3.62 15.42 3.47
C ASN A 156 -3.22 16.61 2.61
N GLY A 157 -3.84 17.77 2.87
CA GLY A 157 -3.60 19.01 2.15
C GLY A 157 -2.41 19.83 2.66
N TYR A 158 -2.03 20.85 1.89
CA TYR A 158 -1.05 21.85 2.30
C TYR A 158 -1.60 22.73 3.43
N GLN A 159 -0.80 22.95 4.48
CA GLN A 159 -1.10 23.99 5.47
C GLN A 159 -0.44 25.29 5.02
N THR A 160 -1.25 26.31 4.77
CA THR A 160 -0.78 27.69 4.59
C THR A 160 -0.79 28.38 5.95
N ILE A 161 0.35 28.94 6.37
CA ILE A 161 0.41 29.75 7.59
C ILE A 161 -0.12 31.13 7.23
N ASP A 162 -1.38 31.39 7.56
CA ASP A 162 -1.97 32.70 7.33
C ASP A 162 -1.47 33.69 8.41
N LYS A 163 -0.36 34.36 8.09
CA LYS A 163 0.07 35.57 8.81
C LYS A 163 0.19 36.68 7.79
N GLN A 164 -0.91 37.41 7.59
CA GLN A 164 -0.97 38.68 6.85
C GLN A 164 -0.33 38.62 5.45
N TRP A 165 -1.11 38.15 4.47
CA TRP A 165 -1.13 38.57 3.06
C TRP A 165 0.16 38.62 2.22
N MET A 166 1.35 38.30 2.75
CA MET A 166 2.61 38.38 1.97
C MET A 166 3.66 37.30 2.24
N SER A 167 3.33 36.21 2.95
CA SER A 167 4.22 35.03 2.95
C SER A 167 3.42 33.73 2.78
N THR A 168 3.30 33.26 1.54
CA THR A 168 2.73 31.96 1.18
C THR A 168 3.77 30.85 1.33
N GLU A 169 4.26 30.61 2.54
CA GLU A 169 4.94 29.34 2.81
C GLU A 169 3.88 28.24 2.93
N ALA A 170 3.72 27.47 1.87
CA ALA A 170 2.94 26.24 1.89
C ALA A 170 3.78 25.15 2.56
N LYS A 171 3.34 24.69 3.73
CA LYS A 171 3.96 23.54 4.38
C LYS A 171 3.31 22.27 3.85
N LEU A 172 4.09 21.45 3.14
CA LEU A 172 3.70 20.10 2.75
C LEU A 172 3.56 19.25 4.02
N VAL A 173 2.36 18.73 4.26
CA VAL A 173 2.08 17.81 5.36
C VAL A 173 1.90 16.41 4.77
N ILE A 174 2.95 15.59 4.88
CA ILE A 174 2.90 14.19 4.43
C ILE A 174 2.01 13.40 5.41
N PRO A 175 1.03 12.61 4.92
CA PRO A 175 0.18 11.76 5.75
C PRO A 175 1.01 10.88 6.67
N ASN A 176 0.60 10.75 7.94
CA ASN A 176 1.24 9.81 8.85
C ASN A 176 1.22 8.37 8.28
N LYS A 177 0.11 7.98 7.66
CA LYS A 177 0.00 6.67 6.99
C LYS A 177 1.05 6.49 5.91
N GLU A 178 1.22 7.48 5.04
CA GLU A 178 2.17 7.42 3.92
C GLU A 178 3.61 7.34 4.41
N VAL A 179 3.96 8.15 5.40
CA VAL A 179 5.28 8.08 6.05
C VAL A 179 5.50 6.69 6.64
N ALA A 180 4.53 6.16 7.38
CA ALA A 180 4.65 4.84 7.99
C ALA A 180 4.71 3.68 6.99
N GLU A 181 3.96 3.73 5.88
CA GLU A 181 4.06 2.73 4.81
C GLU A 181 5.46 2.78 4.17
N GLN A 182 6.01 3.97 3.93
CA GLN A 182 7.39 4.10 3.43
C GLN A 182 8.41 3.54 4.42
N TRP A 183 8.25 3.79 5.72
CA TRP A 183 9.10 3.19 6.75
C TRP A 183 8.96 1.67 6.80
N LYS A 184 7.74 1.16 6.67
CA LYS A 184 7.46 -0.28 6.67
C LYS A 184 8.11 -0.96 5.46
N GLU A 185 7.91 -0.43 4.25
CA GLU A 185 8.53 -0.93 3.02
C GLU A 185 10.06 -0.84 3.12
N TRP A 186 10.61 0.29 3.59
CA TRP A 186 12.06 0.42 3.80
C TRP A 186 12.60 -0.61 4.78
N ILE A 187 11.93 -0.86 5.90
CA ILE A 187 12.34 -1.88 6.87
C ILE A 187 12.29 -3.27 6.23
N ILE A 188 11.23 -3.59 5.48
CA ILE A 188 11.06 -4.88 4.80
C ILE A 188 12.16 -5.09 3.77
N ASP A 189 12.41 -4.10 2.91
CA ASP A 189 13.41 -4.17 1.84
C ASP A 189 14.81 -4.22 2.43
N PHE A 190 15.12 -3.35 3.40
CA PHE A 190 16.44 -3.32 4.03
C PHE A 190 16.74 -4.62 4.77
N ILE A 191 15.83 -5.11 5.61
CA ILE A 191 15.99 -6.37 6.34
C ILE A 191 16.00 -7.55 5.37
N GLY A 192 15.08 -7.58 4.42
CA GLY A 192 14.93 -8.66 3.44
C GLY A 192 16.16 -8.80 2.56
N VAL A 193 16.64 -7.70 1.97
CA VAL A 193 17.83 -7.69 1.11
C VAL A 193 19.09 -8.00 1.92
N THR A 194 19.29 -7.35 3.07
CA THR A 194 20.50 -7.57 3.89
C THR A 194 20.56 -9.01 4.40
N LEU A 195 19.46 -9.54 4.94
CA LEU A 195 19.44 -10.94 5.40
C LEU A 195 19.57 -11.92 4.25
N ALA A 196 18.95 -11.68 3.10
CA ALA A 196 19.13 -12.55 1.94
C ALA A 196 20.60 -12.57 1.46
N MET A 197 21.25 -11.40 1.41
CA MET A 197 22.65 -11.28 0.95
C MET A 197 23.66 -11.91 1.90
N PHE A 198 23.51 -11.70 3.21
CA PHE A 198 24.51 -12.13 4.20
C PHE A 198 24.15 -13.43 4.94
N HIS A 199 22.86 -13.79 4.97
CA HIS A 199 22.34 -14.87 5.81
C HIS A 199 21.15 -15.63 5.17
N GLY A 200 21.01 -15.63 3.84
CA GLY A 200 19.87 -16.26 3.16
C GLY A 200 19.77 -17.78 3.39
N ASP A 201 20.89 -18.44 3.69
CA ASP A 201 20.95 -19.86 4.06
C ASP A 201 20.61 -20.13 5.54
N ASP A 202 20.57 -19.08 6.36
CA ASP A 202 20.34 -19.14 7.80
C ASP A 202 18.94 -18.69 8.20
N TYR A 203 18.37 -17.72 7.48
CA TYR A 203 17.06 -17.14 7.80
C TYR A 203 16.16 -16.99 6.56
N GLN A 204 14.87 -17.20 6.79
CA GLN A 204 13.80 -16.84 5.87
C GLN A 204 13.07 -15.60 6.39
N VAL A 205 12.98 -14.57 5.54
CA VAL A 205 12.14 -13.40 5.79
C VAL A 205 10.78 -13.62 5.11
N VAL A 206 9.71 -13.47 5.88
CA VAL A 206 8.33 -13.66 5.41
C VAL A 206 7.52 -12.42 5.77
N SER A 207 7.04 -11.68 4.76
CA SER A 207 6.12 -10.56 4.96
C SER A 207 4.71 -10.91 4.48
N ASN A 208 3.68 -10.43 5.19
CA ASN A 208 2.27 -10.53 4.81
C ASN A 208 1.74 -11.94 4.44
N ARG A 209 2.43 -13.02 4.84
CA ARG A 209 2.01 -14.41 4.62
C ARG A 209 1.23 -14.91 5.82
N GLU A 210 0.20 -15.74 5.59
CA GLU A 210 -0.67 -16.21 6.67
C GLU A 210 0.07 -16.99 7.75
N ALA A 211 -0.15 -16.59 9.00
CA ALA A 211 0.32 -17.28 10.21
C ALA A 211 -0.77 -17.17 11.29
N GLY A 212 -1.07 -18.27 11.97
CA GLY A 212 -2.18 -18.33 12.93
C GLY A 212 -3.50 -17.94 12.28
N ASN A 213 -4.13 -16.90 12.83
CA ASN A 213 -5.44 -16.37 12.40
C ASN A 213 -5.34 -15.02 11.66
N GLY A 214 -4.17 -14.70 11.09
CA GLY A 214 -3.96 -13.44 10.38
C GLY A 214 -2.66 -13.41 9.57
N ARG A 215 -2.16 -12.21 9.33
CA ARG A 215 -0.94 -11.96 8.55
C ARG A 215 -0.04 -11.04 9.37
N PRO A 216 1.07 -11.54 9.95
CA PRO A 216 2.08 -10.67 10.54
C PRO A 216 2.70 -9.81 9.45
N ASP A 217 3.13 -8.61 9.81
CA ASP A 217 3.77 -7.72 8.86
C ASP A 217 5.10 -8.29 8.38
N VAL A 218 5.97 -8.73 9.31
CA VAL A 218 7.24 -9.40 9.00
C VAL A 218 7.56 -10.49 10.02
N ARG A 219 8.10 -11.61 9.54
CA ARG A 219 8.73 -12.64 10.35
C ARG A 219 10.12 -12.97 9.81
N ILE A 220 11.07 -13.12 10.71
CA ILE A 220 12.41 -13.62 10.43
C ILE A 220 12.51 -14.97 11.12
N ILE A 221 12.64 -16.04 10.33
CA ILE A 221 12.55 -17.41 10.79
C ILE A 221 13.88 -18.11 10.48
N PRO A 222 14.62 -18.58 11.48
CA PRO A 222 15.76 -19.46 11.24
C PRO A 222 15.30 -20.70 10.47
N ILE A 223 15.96 -21.01 9.35
CA ILE A 223 15.66 -22.21 8.56
C ILE A 223 16.62 -23.37 8.88
N ASN A 224 17.69 -23.09 9.62
CA ASN A 224 18.64 -24.09 10.09
C ASN A 224 18.83 -24.02 11.61
N GLN A 225 19.51 -25.01 12.19
CA GLN A 225 19.70 -25.13 13.64
C GLN A 225 20.85 -24.27 14.20
N LYS A 226 21.43 -23.35 13.40
CA LYS A 226 22.47 -22.44 13.90
C LYS A 226 21.90 -21.33 14.79
N SER A 227 20.61 -21.04 14.66
CA SER A 227 19.89 -20.09 15.48
C SER A 227 18.56 -20.69 15.92
N ASP A 228 18.16 -20.40 17.15
CA ASP A 228 16.93 -20.86 17.77
C ASP A 228 15.90 -19.72 17.94
N THR A 229 16.21 -18.55 17.39
CA THR A 229 15.51 -17.30 17.68
C THR A 229 14.72 -16.83 16.45
N CYS A 230 13.38 -16.83 16.58
CA CYS A 230 12.49 -16.24 15.58
C CYS A 230 12.12 -14.80 15.96
N ILE A 231 12.05 -13.90 14.99
CA ILE A 231 11.63 -12.50 15.22
C ILE A 231 10.32 -12.24 14.51
N ILE A 232 9.37 -11.57 15.17
CA ILE A 232 8.07 -11.20 14.61
C ILE A 232 7.88 -9.70 14.78
N PHE A 233 7.62 -8.99 13.70
CA PHE A 233 7.30 -7.57 13.68
C PHE A 233 5.82 -7.32 13.41
N GLU A 234 5.29 -6.30 14.07
CA GLU A 234 3.97 -5.72 13.81
C GLU A 234 4.07 -4.19 13.85
N PHE A 235 3.50 -3.53 12.86
CA PHE A 235 3.55 -2.08 12.69
C PHE A 235 2.18 -1.44 12.96
N LYS A 236 2.18 -0.27 13.59
CA LYS A 236 0.95 0.47 13.94
C LYS A 236 1.07 1.94 13.61
N LEU A 237 -0.08 2.55 13.33
CA LEU A 237 -0.22 4.00 13.19
C LEU A 237 -0.78 4.57 14.48
N ALA A 238 -0.04 5.50 15.11
CA ALA A 238 -0.58 6.33 16.18
C ALA A 238 -1.29 7.57 15.59
N LYS A 239 -2.21 8.18 16.32
CA LYS A 239 -2.93 9.39 15.87
C LYS A 239 -2.16 10.66 16.22
N SER A 240 -1.30 10.62 17.24
CA SER A 240 -0.40 11.72 17.60
C SER A 240 1.01 11.25 18.00
N GLU A 241 1.95 12.21 18.03
CA GLU A 241 3.34 12.02 18.50
C GLU A 241 3.42 11.97 20.04
N ASN A 242 2.29 11.99 20.76
CA ASN A 242 2.27 11.83 22.20
C ASN A 242 2.80 10.44 22.58
N ARG A 243 3.81 10.40 23.45
CA ARG A 243 4.49 9.16 23.86
C ARG A 243 3.54 8.10 24.42
N ASP A 244 2.57 8.48 25.25
CA ASP A 244 1.63 7.52 25.85
C ASP A 244 0.68 6.94 24.81
N GLU A 245 0.26 7.76 23.85
CA GLU A 245 -0.57 7.29 22.75
C GLU A 245 0.18 6.33 21.81
N MET A 246 1.42 6.67 21.47
CA MET A 246 2.28 5.81 20.65
C MET A 246 2.59 4.50 21.36
N LYS A 247 2.84 4.54 22.68
CA LYS A 247 3.01 3.37 23.53
C LYS A 247 1.77 2.49 23.53
N ILE A 248 0.57 3.06 23.66
CA ILE A 248 -0.69 2.30 23.56
C ILE A 248 -0.79 1.61 22.17
N SER A 249 -0.48 2.33 21.10
CA SER A 249 -0.47 1.76 19.75
C SER A 249 0.53 0.61 19.60
N ALA A 250 1.76 0.74 20.10
CA ALA A 250 2.75 -0.32 20.06
C ALA A 250 2.31 -1.55 20.88
N LYS A 251 1.74 -1.35 22.08
CA LYS A 251 1.16 -2.43 22.90
C LYS A 251 0.03 -3.16 22.18
N ASN A 252 -0.83 -2.43 21.46
CA ASN A 252 -1.87 -3.06 20.64
C ASN A 252 -1.27 -3.94 19.53
N GLY A 253 -0.09 -3.58 19.01
CA GLY A 253 0.68 -4.44 18.11
C GLY A 253 1.12 -5.74 18.76
N LEU A 254 1.74 -5.69 19.96
CA LEU A 254 2.12 -6.91 20.70
C LEU A 254 0.90 -7.78 21.04
N ASN A 255 -0.21 -7.17 21.45
CA ASN A 255 -1.46 -7.88 21.70
C ASN A 255 -1.98 -8.56 20.44
N GLN A 256 -1.92 -7.88 19.28
CA GLN A 256 -2.29 -8.49 18.01
C GLN A 256 -1.43 -9.73 17.68
N ILE A 257 -0.12 -9.68 17.90
CA ILE A 257 0.77 -10.82 17.68
C ILE A 257 0.31 -12.03 18.51
N ALA A 258 -0.02 -11.79 19.78
CA ALA A 258 -0.51 -12.82 20.70
C ALA A 258 -1.90 -13.34 20.29
N ASP A 259 -2.88 -12.44 20.10
CA ASP A 259 -4.28 -12.75 19.81
C ASP A 259 -4.45 -13.49 18.47
N LYS A 260 -3.66 -13.10 17.47
CA LYS A 260 -3.68 -13.75 16.16
C LYS A 260 -2.80 -14.99 16.08
N ASN A 261 -2.08 -15.31 17.16
CA ASN A 261 -1.21 -16.48 17.27
C ASN A 261 -0.17 -16.55 16.14
N TYR A 262 0.53 -15.44 15.88
CA TYR A 262 1.59 -15.38 14.88
C TYR A 262 2.83 -16.22 15.24
N ARG A 263 2.89 -16.66 16.50
CA ARG A 263 3.85 -17.66 17.04
C ARG A 263 3.64 -19.06 16.48
N SER A 264 2.51 -19.33 15.84
CA SER A 264 2.21 -20.65 15.28
C SER A 264 3.12 -21.02 14.12
N ASN A 265 3.20 -22.32 13.82
CA ASN A 265 3.98 -22.86 12.70
C ASN A 265 5.48 -22.48 12.75
N THR A 266 6.03 -22.17 13.94
CA THR A 266 7.48 -22.05 14.14
C THR A 266 8.12 -23.44 14.17
N ALA A 267 9.31 -23.56 13.59
CA ALA A 267 10.04 -24.83 13.55
C ALA A 267 10.37 -25.36 14.95
N ASN A 268 10.53 -26.68 15.07
CA ASN A 268 10.73 -27.33 16.37
C ASN A 268 12.03 -26.94 17.09
N HIS A 269 13.03 -26.46 16.36
CA HIS A 269 14.32 -26.03 16.90
C HIS A 269 14.29 -24.59 17.47
N ILE A 270 13.19 -23.86 17.25
CA ILE A 270 13.02 -22.51 17.81
C ILE A 270 12.72 -22.65 19.31
N GLU A 271 13.57 -22.03 20.13
CA GLU A 271 13.44 -21.97 21.59
C GLU A 271 13.12 -20.56 22.08
N THR A 272 13.37 -19.55 21.25
CA THR A 272 13.22 -18.13 21.57
C THR A 272 12.40 -17.41 20.50
N ILE A 273 11.49 -16.53 20.91
CA ILE A 273 10.79 -15.60 20.02
C ILE A 273 11.00 -14.17 20.52
N VAL A 274 11.42 -13.27 19.63
CA VAL A 274 11.43 -11.83 19.87
C VAL A 274 10.23 -11.23 19.14
N GLU A 275 9.33 -10.61 19.88
CA GLU A 275 8.19 -9.89 19.32
C GLU A 275 8.46 -8.40 19.41
N VAL A 276 8.33 -7.70 18.29
CA VAL A 276 8.59 -6.27 18.19
C VAL A 276 7.37 -5.60 17.58
N ALA A 277 6.80 -4.65 18.30
CA ALA A 277 5.76 -3.78 17.79
C ALA A 277 6.29 -2.35 17.68
N ILE A 278 6.12 -1.73 16.51
CA ILE A 278 6.55 -0.36 16.26
C ILE A 278 5.34 0.49 15.89
N ALA A 279 5.10 1.54 16.67
CA ALA A 279 4.09 2.54 16.37
C ALA A 279 4.74 3.77 15.70
N PHE A 280 4.22 4.16 14.54
CA PHE A 280 4.66 5.33 13.79
C PHE A 280 3.70 6.49 13.97
N CYS A 281 4.27 7.68 14.19
CA CYS A 281 3.61 8.95 13.97
C CYS A 281 4.55 9.93 13.28
N LYS A 282 4.32 10.19 12.00
CA LYS A 282 5.17 11.02 11.15
C LYS A 282 6.61 10.53 11.23
N LYS A 283 7.54 11.36 11.75
CA LYS A 283 8.96 11.04 11.87
C LYS A 283 9.32 10.41 13.22
N SER A 284 8.35 10.25 14.11
CA SER A 284 8.54 9.66 15.43
C SER A 284 8.10 8.21 15.44
N THR A 285 8.81 7.40 16.21
CA THR A 285 8.49 6.00 16.45
C THR A 285 8.47 5.70 17.95
N PHE A 286 7.71 4.68 18.33
CA PHE A 286 7.75 4.09 19.66
C PHE A 286 7.83 2.57 19.49
N VAL A 287 8.77 1.95 20.19
CA VAL A 287 9.00 0.52 20.07
C VAL A 287 8.62 -0.17 21.37
N SER A 288 7.88 -1.27 21.27
CA SER A 288 7.63 -2.19 22.37
C SER A 288 8.08 -3.58 21.93
N ALA A 289 8.95 -4.20 22.71
CA ALA A 289 9.49 -5.51 22.43
C ALA A 289 9.29 -6.46 23.60
N GLN A 290 9.12 -7.74 23.32
CA GLN A 290 9.13 -8.77 24.34
C GLN A 290 9.85 -10.03 23.87
N LEU A 291 10.63 -10.60 24.79
CA LEU A 291 11.33 -11.86 24.59
C LEU A 291 10.49 -12.98 25.19
N LEU A 292 10.21 -14.00 24.39
CA LEU A 292 9.53 -15.21 24.82
C LEU A 292 10.47 -16.40 24.75
N ARG A 293 10.34 -17.29 25.73
CA ARG A 293 11.01 -18.58 25.75
C ARG A 293 10.01 -19.71 25.70
N ARG A 294 10.43 -20.84 25.14
CA ARG A 294 9.61 -22.04 25.09
C ARG A 294 9.58 -22.71 26.46
N LYS A 295 8.39 -23.05 26.95
CA LYS A 295 8.23 -23.77 28.23
C LYS A 295 8.84 -25.16 28.16
N LYS A 296 9.64 -25.54 29.16
CA LYS A 296 10.21 -26.89 29.29
C LYS A 296 9.09 -27.91 29.53
N GLY A 297 8.99 -28.94 28.67
CA GLY A 297 8.06 -30.07 28.83
C GLY A 297 6.90 -30.15 27.82
N GLY A 298 6.76 -29.20 26.89
CA GLY A 298 5.76 -29.30 25.81
C GLY A 298 6.12 -30.39 24.79
N LYS A 299 5.24 -31.38 24.60
CA LYS A 299 5.44 -32.46 23.61
C LYS A 299 5.79 -31.87 22.23
N LYS A 300 6.94 -32.29 21.66
CA LYS A 300 7.33 -32.06 20.27
C LYS A 300 6.22 -32.65 19.36
N GLY A 301 5.26 -31.84 18.90
CA GLY A 301 4.22 -32.35 18.00
C GLY A 301 2.91 -31.58 17.89
N LYS A 302 2.55 -30.72 18.86
CA LYS A 302 1.39 -29.80 18.70
C LYS A 302 1.70 -28.42 19.29
N LEU A 303 2.03 -27.48 18.39
CA LEU A 303 2.28 -26.06 18.69
C LEU A 303 0.97 -25.38 19.10
N SER A 304 0.63 -25.45 20.40
CA SER A 304 -0.43 -24.62 20.98
C SER A 304 0.13 -23.29 21.49
N THR A 305 -0.66 -22.23 21.46
CA THR A 305 -0.39 -20.88 22.00
C THR A 305 0.24 -20.88 23.40
N ASN A 306 -0.06 -21.90 24.22
CA ASN A 306 0.39 -22.00 25.61
C ASN A 306 1.85 -22.47 25.78
N ALA A 307 2.56 -22.75 24.68
CA ALA A 307 3.93 -23.25 24.69
C ALA A 307 5.01 -22.19 24.99
N TRP A 308 4.64 -20.90 24.99
CA TRP A 308 5.55 -19.78 25.16
C TRP A 308 5.29 -19.01 26.46
N GLU A 309 6.34 -18.50 27.09
CA GLU A 309 6.27 -17.63 28.25
C GLU A 309 7.07 -16.35 27.99
N ILE A 310 6.55 -15.20 28.44
CA ILE A 310 7.26 -13.93 28.35
C ILE A 310 8.36 -13.93 29.41
N TYR A 311 9.61 -13.75 28.96
CA TYR A 311 10.80 -13.71 29.79
C TYR A 311 11.19 -12.27 30.16
N SER A 312 11.12 -11.35 29.20
CA SER A 312 11.37 -9.92 29.42
C SER A 312 10.59 -9.07 28.43
N SER A 313 10.39 -7.79 28.77
CA SER A 313 9.75 -6.80 27.92
C SER A 313 10.46 -5.46 28.04
N GLU A 314 10.66 -4.78 26.92
CA GLU A 314 11.31 -3.48 26.83
C GLU A 314 10.44 -2.50 26.03
N GLU A 315 10.54 -1.21 26.35
CA GLU A 315 9.84 -0.13 25.66
C GLU A 315 10.82 1.02 25.47
N SER A 316 10.91 1.58 24.26
CA SER A 316 11.79 2.71 23.94
C SER A 316 11.07 3.76 23.10
#